data_AF-A0A7L4ZI35-F1
#
_entry.id   AF-A0A7L4ZI35-F1
#
_cell.length_a   1.000
_cell.length_b   1.000
_cell.length_c   1.000
_cell.angle_alpha   90.00
_cell.angle_beta   90.00
_cell.angle_gamma   90.00
#
_symmetry.space_group_name_H-M   'P 1'
#
loop_
_entity.id
_entity.type
_entity.pdbx_description
1 polymer ?
#
loop_
_entity_poly.entity_id
_entity_poly.type
_entity_poly.pdbx_seq_one_letter_code
_entity_poly.pdbx_strand_id
1 'polypeptide(L)'
;MSLSKYNPGQELASIDFESMIGGPLISVVNAQAQASMSSVDFIQKVGFTEDKEPIYVSFKYPKQVAPYREGNEGQVIAVNVTAAGSGYTVAPTVAISGTGGAGSTGTAYLTPSGGIDRIEVDNPGSGYPSTGTTIAITPNAADTGVTTATATVAVGAEEAKAAQFQEMRIEVPILTMLPIPFIRIDETTVDFNAKINSVESRNVETEFGIKGDLTVKQRWPGGSAKLSVSASYKRKSQQGFNIEKTYSMAVHVRAVQDEMPAGMEKLLGILENAIVSTPTAIPAA
;
A
#
# COMPACT_ATOMS: atom_id res chain seq x y z
N MET A 1 38.24 -36.18 -56.10
CA MET A 1 37.08 -35.35 -55.71
C MET A 1 37.03 -35.31 -54.21
N SER A 2 37.27 -34.14 -53.61
CA SER A 2 37.26 -33.92 -52.16
C SER A 2 35.82 -33.98 -51.66
N LEU A 3 35.54 -34.85 -50.69
CA LEU A 3 34.34 -34.77 -49.87
C LEU A 3 34.32 -33.38 -49.21
N SER A 4 33.23 -32.63 -49.34
CA SER A 4 33.03 -31.43 -48.53
C SER A 4 32.94 -31.91 -47.08
N LYS A 5 34.00 -31.66 -46.30
CA LYS A 5 34.01 -31.88 -44.86
C LYS A 5 33.11 -30.83 -44.23
N TYR A 6 31.81 -31.08 -44.23
CA TYR A 6 30.86 -30.31 -43.46
C TYR A 6 31.19 -30.50 -41.97
N ASN A 7 31.71 -29.46 -41.33
CA ASN A 7 32.03 -29.46 -39.90
C ASN A 7 31.09 -28.49 -39.18
N PRO A 8 30.03 -28.99 -38.50
CA PRO A 8 29.08 -28.13 -37.80
C PRO A 8 29.75 -27.26 -36.72
N GLY A 9 30.92 -27.65 -36.19
CA GLY A 9 31.70 -26.83 -35.27
C GLY A 9 32.35 -25.58 -35.91
N GLN A 10 32.74 -25.64 -37.19
CA GLN A 10 33.26 -24.47 -37.92
C GLN A 10 32.15 -23.49 -38.29
N GLU A 11 30.95 -24.00 -38.58
CA GLU A 11 29.77 -23.16 -38.89
C GLU A 11 29.24 -22.47 -37.63
N LEU A 12 29.21 -23.15 -36.48
CA LEU A 12 28.89 -22.52 -35.19
C LEU A 12 29.92 -21.45 -34.79
N ALA A 13 31.22 -21.68 -35.06
CA ALA A 13 32.27 -20.70 -34.82
C ALA A 13 32.21 -19.47 -35.76
N SER A 14 31.47 -19.58 -36.88
CA SER A 14 31.24 -18.47 -37.82
C SER A 14 30.07 -17.57 -37.42
N ILE A 15 29.30 -17.98 -36.40
CA ILE A 15 28.25 -17.14 -35.82
C ILE A 15 28.91 -16.10 -34.94
N ASP A 16 28.63 -14.84 -35.22
CA ASP A 16 29.09 -13.72 -34.40
C ASP A 16 28.23 -13.59 -33.14
N PHE A 17 28.55 -14.42 -32.14
CA PHE A 17 27.88 -14.39 -30.83
C PHE A 17 28.05 -13.04 -30.12
N GLU A 18 29.13 -12.31 -30.42
CA GLU A 18 29.38 -11.00 -29.84
C GLU A 18 28.33 -10.00 -30.33
N SER A 19 28.01 -9.94 -31.63
CA SER A 19 26.93 -9.06 -32.10
C SER A 19 25.53 -9.58 -31.77
N MET A 20 25.32 -10.90 -31.75
CA MET A 20 24.01 -11.48 -31.42
C MET A 20 23.61 -11.34 -29.95
N ILE A 21 24.58 -11.33 -29.02
CA ILE A 21 24.33 -11.15 -27.58
C ILE A 21 24.58 -9.69 -27.17
N GLY A 22 25.64 -9.08 -27.71
CA GLY A 22 26.03 -7.71 -27.41
C GLY A 22 25.02 -6.67 -27.88
N GLY A 23 24.38 -6.88 -29.05
CA GLY A 23 23.33 -5.98 -29.55
C GLY A 23 22.18 -5.81 -28.54
N PRO A 24 21.48 -6.89 -28.14
CA PRO A 24 20.45 -6.83 -27.11
C PRO A 24 20.93 -6.27 -25.77
N LEU A 25 22.13 -6.63 -25.30
CA LEU A 25 22.68 -6.10 -24.05
C LEU A 25 22.92 -4.59 -24.10
N ILE A 26 23.50 -4.09 -25.19
CA ILE A 26 23.72 -2.65 -25.40
C ILE A 26 22.37 -1.91 -25.48
N SER A 27 21.38 -2.50 -26.17
CA SER A 27 20.03 -1.94 -26.23
C SER A 27 19.37 -1.83 -24.85
N VAL A 28 19.56 -2.84 -23.98
CA VAL A 28 19.06 -2.83 -22.60
C VAL A 28 19.73 -1.72 -21.78
N VAL A 29 21.05 -1.57 -21.88
CA VAL A 29 21.79 -0.50 -21.18
C VAL A 29 21.31 0.88 -21.62
N ASN A 30 21.16 1.09 -22.93
CA ASN A 30 20.66 2.36 -23.47
C ASN A 30 19.21 2.62 -23.05
N ALA A 31 18.36 1.60 -23.07
CA ALA A 31 16.97 1.71 -22.64
C ALA A 31 16.88 2.07 -21.14
N GLN A 32 17.70 1.47 -20.29
CA GLN A 32 17.76 1.78 -18.87
C GLN A 32 18.27 3.21 -18.62
N ALA A 33 19.31 3.64 -19.35
CA ALA A 33 19.82 5.00 -19.27
C ALA A 33 18.73 6.02 -19.68
N GLN A 34 18.03 5.77 -20.78
CA GLN A 34 16.94 6.63 -21.25
C GLN A 34 15.76 6.66 -20.26
N ALA A 35 15.40 5.51 -19.69
CA ALA A 35 14.39 5.45 -18.63
C ALA A 35 14.82 6.27 -17.40
N SER A 36 16.09 6.16 -16.98
CA SER A 36 16.63 6.93 -15.86
C SER A 36 16.60 8.43 -16.13
N MET A 37 16.94 8.86 -17.34
CA MET A 37 16.87 10.26 -17.73
C MET A 37 15.42 10.78 -17.75
N SER A 38 14.45 9.98 -18.17
CA SER A 38 13.03 10.38 -18.12
C SER A 38 12.54 10.61 -16.68
N SER A 39 13.02 9.82 -15.72
CA SER A 39 12.70 10.01 -14.30
C SER A 39 13.37 11.28 -13.74
N VAL A 40 14.62 11.56 -14.11
CA VAL A 40 15.31 12.81 -13.75
C VAL A 40 14.57 14.02 -14.32
N ASP A 41 14.18 13.97 -15.60
CA ASP A 41 13.42 15.04 -16.25
C ASP A 41 12.08 15.28 -15.56
N PHE A 42 11.37 14.20 -15.20
CA PHE A 42 10.12 14.31 -14.45
C PHE A 42 10.34 14.98 -13.09
N ILE A 43 11.35 14.53 -12.34
CA ILE A 43 11.69 15.11 -11.03
C ILE A 43 12.03 16.59 -11.15
N GLN A 44 12.85 16.97 -12.13
CA GLN A 44 13.25 18.37 -12.33
C GLN A 44 12.06 19.23 -12.73
N LYS A 45 11.22 18.76 -13.67
CA LYS A 45 10.09 19.53 -14.20
C LYS A 45 8.95 19.70 -13.18
N VAL A 46 8.69 18.69 -12.37
CA VAL A 46 7.53 18.69 -11.45
C VAL A 46 7.94 19.07 -10.03
N GLY A 47 9.18 18.77 -9.65
CA GLY A 47 9.65 18.92 -8.28
C GLY A 47 10.33 20.24 -7.96
N PHE A 48 10.78 21.01 -8.96
CA PHE A 48 11.60 22.19 -8.74
C PHE A 48 11.13 23.39 -9.59
N THR A 49 11.34 24.59 -9.05
CA THR A 49 11.17 25.87 -9.74
C THR A 49 12.34 26.17 -10.68
N GLU A 50 12.25 27.25 -11.46
CA GLU A 50 13.34 27.70 -12.35
C GLU A 50 14.65 27.98 -11.59
N ASP A 51 14.56 28.41 -10.33
CA ASP A 51 15.69 28.67 -9.44
C ASP A 51 16.23 27.40 -8.76
N LYS A 52 15.73 26.21 -9.14
CA LYS A 52 16.05 24.91 -8.55
C LYS A 52 15.62 24.78 -7.08
N GLU A 53 14.62 25.53 -6.67
CA GLU A 53 14.02 25.36 -5.35
C GLU A 53 12.90 24.31 -5.41
N PRO A 54 12.79 23.40 -4.42
CA PRO A 54 11.74 22.40 -4.44
C PRO A 54 10.36 23.03 -4.29
N ILE A 55 9.39 22.52 -5.06
CA ILE A 55 8.00 22.97 -5.00
C ILE A 55 7.33 22.33 -3.79
N TYR A 56 6.79 23.17 -2.90
CA TYR A 56 6.04 22.75 -1.72
C TYR A 56 4.54 22.93 -1.94
N VAL A 57 3.75 22.01 -1.38
CA VAL A 57 2.31 22.13 -1.25
C VAL A 57 1.98 22.38 0.21
N SER A 58 1.16 23.40 0.48
CA SER A 58 0.70 23.73 1.83
C SER A 58 -0.71 23.19 2.06
N PHE A 59 -0.88 22.39 3.11
CA PHE A 59 -2.18 21.91 3.57
C PHE A 59 -2.55 22.60 4.88
N LYS A 60 -3.82 22.94 5.03
CA LYS A 60 -4.39 23.47 6.27
C LYS A 60 -5.36 22.46 6.85
N TYR A 61 -5.27 22.21 8.14
CA TYR A 61 -6.19 21.31 8.83
C TYR A 61 -6.42 21.76 10.26
N PRO A 62 -7.65 21.61 10.80
CA PRO A 62 -7.92 21.88 12.20
C PRO A 62 -7.28 20.79 13.07
N LYS A 63 -6.58 21.18 14.12
CA LYS A 63 -6.07 20.27 15.15
C LYS A 63 -6.63 20.67 16.51
N GLN A 64 -7.11 19.67 17.26
CA GLN A 64 -7.51 19.88 18.65
C GLN A 64 -6.27 20.19 19.48
N VAL A 65 -6.24 21.38 20.09
CA VAL A 65 -5.15 21.82 20.98
C VAL A 65 -5.52 21.69 22.46
N ALA A 66 -6.80 21.65 22.77
CA ALA A 66 -7.29 21.34 24.11
C ALA A 66 -8.58 20.49 24.03
N PRO A 67 -8.68 19.37 24.77
CA PRO A 67 -9.90 18.59 24.85
C PRO A 67 -11.01 19.34 25.59
N TYR A 68 -12.25 18.94 25.33
CA TYR A 68 -13.38 19.34 26.14
C TYR A 68 -13.11 18.97 27.60
N ARG A 69 -13.37 19.91 28.50
CA ARG A 69 -13.36 19.66 29.94
C ARG A 69 -14.75 19.94 30.46
N GLU A 70 -15.38 18.92 31.03
CA GLU A 70 -16.62 19.06 31.77
C GLU A 70 -16.40 20.06 32.91
N GLY A 71 -17.34 20.99 33.04
CA GLY A 71 -17.40 21.89 34.18
C GLY A 71 -18.09 21.21 35.36
N ASN A 72 -17.74 21.62 36.56
CA ASN A 72 -18.43 21.23 37.79
C ASN A 72 -19.15 22.39 38.45
N GLU A 73 -19.37 23.49 37.73
CA GLU A 73 -20.06 24.65 38.26
C GLU A 73 -21.46 24.28 38.77
N GLY A 74 -21.72 24.66 40.02
CA GLY A 74 -23.00 24.42 40.69
C GLY A 74 -23.28 22.97 41.07
N GLN A 75 -22.27 22.11 41.01
CA GLN A 75 -22.30 20.74 41.51
C GLN A 75 -21.74 20.68 42.93
N VAL A 76 -22.34 19.86 43.80
CA VAL A 76 -21.75 19.56 45.10
C VAL A 76 -20.60 18.58 44.93
N ILE A 77 -19.37 19.03 45.21
CA ILE A 77 -18.15 18.24 44.98
C ILE A 77 -17.65 17.54 46.24
N ALA A 78 -17.97 18.08 47.42
CA ALA A 78 -17.60 17.46 48.69
C ALA A 78 -18.46 17.99 49.84
N VAL A 79 -18.55 17.18 50.89
CA VAL A 79 -19.10 17.55 52.19
C VAL A 79 -18.02 17.33 53.25
N ASN A 80 -17.64 18.39 53.95
CA ASN A 80 -16.63 18.34 55.00
C ASN A 80 -17.32 18.37 56.37
N VAL A 81 -17.14 17.33 57.16
CA VAL A 81 -17.69 17.27 58.52
C VAL A 81 -16.84 18.16 59.43
N THR A 82 -17.45 19.18 60.03
CA THR A 82 -16.80 20.14 60.93
C THR A 82 -16.89 19.69 62.39
N ALA A 83 -18.03 19.09 62.77
CA ALA A 83 -18.20 18.43 64.06
C ALA A 83 -18.98 17.13 63.84
N ALA A 84 -18.40 16.00 64.23
CA ALA A 84 -18.98 14.67 64.03
C ALA A 84 -20.29 14.44 64.79
N GLY A 85 -20.59 15.24 65.80
CA GLY A 85 -21.71 15.01 66.71
C GLY A 85 -21.53 13.73 67.53
N SER A 86 -22.59 13.29 68.21
CA SER A 86 -22.60 12.03 68.96
C SER A 86 -24.03 11.51 69.17
N GLY A 87 -24.19 10.23 69.49
CA GLY A 87 -25.49 9.61 69.78
C GLY A 87 -26.21 9.02 68.57
N TYR A 88 -25.56 8.98 67.39
CA TYR A 88 -26.11 8.36 66.19
C TYR A 88 -25.95 6.83 66.24
N THR A 89 -27.07 6.12 66.17
CA THR A 89 -27.14 4.66 66.11
C THR A 89 -27.59 4.16 64.74
N VAL A 90 -28.30 5.01 63.99
CA VAL A 90 -28.69 4.81 62.59
C VAL A 90 -28.14 5.97 61.75
N ALA A 91 -27.77 5.70 60.49
CA ALA A 91 -27.25 6.73 59.59
C ALA A 91 -28.27 7.88 59.46
N PRO A 92 -27.87 9.15 59.71
CA PRO A 92 -28.77 10.29 59.64
C PRO A 92 -29.10 10.65 58.19
N THR A 93 -30.24 11.32 57.99
CA THR A 93 -30.62 11.85 56.68
C THR A 93 -29.84 13.11 56.38
N VAL A 94 -29.14 13.14 55.25
CA VAL A 94 -28.41 14.31 54.75
C VAL A 94 -29.24 15.02 53.69
N ALA A 95 -29.54 16.29 53.92
CA ALA A 95 -30.23 17.14 52.97
C ALA A 95 -29.37 18.37 52.62
N ILE A 96 -29.01 18.51 51.34
CA ILE A 96 -28.23 19.65 50.85
C ILE A 96 -29.16 20.61 50.11
N SER A 97 -29.16 21.88 50.53
CA SER A 97 -30.07 22.90 50.02
C SER A 97 -29.31 24.19 49.70
N GLY A 98 -29.76 24.91 48.67
CA GLY A 98 -29.20 26.20 48.26
C GLY A 98 -30.23 26.96 47.43
N THR A 99 -30.11 28.29 47.36
CA THR A 99 -31.02 29.14 46.58
C THR A 99 -30.79 28.90 45.08
N GLY A 100 -31.51 27.94 44.50
CA GLY A 100 -31.45 27.58 43.07
C GLY A 100 -30.88 26.20 42.76
N GLY A 101 -30.28 25.52 43.74
CA GLY A 101 -29.72 24.18 43.56
C GLY A 101 -30.72 23.07 43.86
N ALA A 102 -30.67 21.99 43.09
CA ALA A 102 -31.53 20.83 43.27
C ALA A 102 -30.80 19.50 42.99
N GLY A 103 -31.35 18.42 43.56
CA GLY A 103 -30.97 17.05 43.21
C GLY A 103 -29.70 16.51 43.88
N SER A 104 -29.03 17.28 44.74
CA SER A 104 -27.89 16.72 45.49
C SER A 104 -28.35 15.80 46.61
N THR A 105 -27.72 14.62 46.69
CA THR A 105 -27.94 13.63 47.73
C THR A 105 -26.61 13.14 48.28
N GLY A 106 -26.59 12.72 49.54
CA GLY A 106 -25.39 12.13 50.13
C GLY A 106 -25.72 11.16 51.26
N THR A 107 -24.77 10.27 51.53
CA THR A 107 -24.87 9.23 52.54
C THR A 107 -23.86 9.48 53.64
N ALA A 108 -24.33 9.52 54.90
CA ALA A 108 -23.48 9.67 56.07
C ALA A 108 -23.01 8.29 56.59
N TYR A 109 -21.71 8.18 56.85
CA TYR A 109 -21.10 7.00 57.45
C TYR A 109 -20.75 7.28 58.91
N LEU A 110 -21.06 6.34 59.80
CA LEU A 110 -20.88 6.48 61.23
C LEU A 110 -19.62 5.78 61.73
N THR A 111 -18.99 6.38 62.73
CA THR A 111 -17.96 5.74 63.57
C THR A 111 -18.61 4.74 64.54
N PRO A 112 -17.87 3.71 65.01
CA PRO A 112 -18.37 2.78 66.04
C PRO A 112 -18.76 3.48 67.36
N SER A 113 -18.23 4.67 67.61
CA SER A 113 -18.55 5.52 68.77
C SER A 113 -19.85 6.33 68.62
N GLY A 114 -20.53 6.28 67.47
CA GLY A 114 -21.82 6.94 67.25
C GLY A 114 -21.73 8.41 66.83
N GLY A 115 -20.61 8.86 66.26
CA GLY A 115 -20.48 10.14 65.54
C GLY A 115 -20.32 9.94 64.04
N ILE A 116 -20.51 10.98 63.22
CA ILE A 116 -20.32 10.91 61.76
C ILE A 116 -18.83 10.93 61.41
N ASP A 117 -18.38 9.92 60.67
CA ASP A 117 -17.01 9.78 60.15
C ASP A 117 -16.81 10.60 58.88
N ARG A 118 -17.65 10.35 57.86
CA ARG A 118 -17.63 11.05 56.57
C ARG A 118 -19.03 11.10 55.95
N ILE A 119 -19.24 12.06 55.07
CA ILE A 119 -20.43 12.15 54.22
C ILE A 119 -19.98 12.06 52.77
N GLU A 120 -20.50 11.07 52.06
CA GLU A 120 -20.23 10.86 50.64
C GLU A 120 -21.34 11.48 49.80
N VAL A 121 -20.98 12.13 48.69
CA VAL A 121 -21.94 12.75 47.78
C VAL A 121 -22.33 11.69 46.74
N ASP A 122 -23.57 11.22 46.80
CA ASP A 122 -24.08 10.18 45.88
C ASP A 122 -24.57 10.79 44.57
N ASN A 123 -25.17 11.98 44.65
CA ASN A 123 -25.54 12.79 43.49
C ASN A 123 -25.04 14.22 43.74
N PRO A 124 -24.17 14.77 42.87
CA PRO A 124 -23.69 16.14 43.01
C PRO A 124 -24.80 17.18 42.84
N GLY A 125 -25.91 16.82 42.18
CA GLY A 125 -26.96 17.76 41.81
C GLY A 125 -26.49 18.85 40.86
N SER A 126 -27.28 19.91 40.69
CA SER A 126 -26.94 21.04 39.82
C SER A 126 -27.54 22.35 40.32
N GLY A 127 -26.96 23.48 39.88
CA GLY A 127 -27.47 24.83 40.16
C GLY A 127 -27.19 25.36 41.57
N TYR A 128 -26.35 24.69 42.37
CA TYR A 128 -25.99 25.17 43.70
C TYR A 128 -25.10 26.42 43.61
N PRO A 129 -25.41 27.52 44.30
CA PRO A 129 -24.51 28.68 44.33
C PRO A 129 -23.25 28.37 45.16
N SER A 130 -22.12 28.98 44.78
CA SER A 130 -20.82 28.85 45.50
C SER A 130 -20.86 29.40 46.93
N THR A 131 -21.85 30.26 47.23
CA THR A 131 -22.15 30.77 48.58
C THR A 131 -23.62 30.56 48.91
N GLY A 132 -23.93 30.24 50.17
CA GLY A 132 -25.32 30.06 50.63
C GLY A 132 -25.88 28.65 50.42
N THR A 133 -25.07 27.72 49.90
CA THR A 133 -25.38 26.29 49.95
C THR A 133 -25.13 25.76 51.36
N THR A 134 -26.15 25.13 51.95
CA THR A 134 -26.16 24.61 53.32
C THR A 134 -26.46 23.12 53.34
N ILE A 135 -26.11 22.47 54.44
CA ILE A 135 -26.36 21.06 54.69
C ILE A 135 -27.08 20.91 56.02
N ALA A 136 -28.16 20.14 56.01
CA ALA A 136 -28.90 19.73 57.18
C ALA A 136 -28.67 18.23 57.41
N ILE A 137 -28.26 17.88 58.64
CA ILE A 137 -28.06 16.50 59.09
C ILE A 137 -29.14 16.23 60.13
N THR A 138 -30.11 15.40 59.77
CA THR A 138 -31.26 15.09 60.62
C THR A 138 -31.10 13.70 61.22
N PRO A 139 -30.99 13.57 62.56
CA PRO A 139 -30.92 12.28 63.25
C PRO A 139 -32.16 11.41 62.98
N ASN A 140 -32.02 10.10 63.14
CA ASN A 140 -33.15 9.19 63.04
C ASN A 140 -34.03 9.30 64.31
N ALA A 141 -35.33 9.05 64.20
CA ALA A 141 -36.24 9.04 65.34
C ALA A 141 -35.87 8.00 66.42
N ALA A 142 -35.12 6.96 66.06
CA ALA A 142 -34.60 5.95 66.99
C ALA A 142 -33.39 6.44 67.82
N ASP A 143 -32.72 7.51 67.41
CA ASP A 143 -31.54 8.02 68.10
C ASP A 143 -31.95 8.82 69.35
N THR A 144 -31.24 8.64 70.48
CA THR A 144 -31.52 9.32 71.75
C THR A 144 -30.29 10.05 72.27
N GLY A 145 -30.47 11.23 72.87
CA GLY A 145 -29.36 12.02 73.42
C GLY A 145 -28.39 12.60 72.37
N VAL A 146 -28.87 12.80 71.12
CA VAL A 146 -28.02 13.18 69.99
C VAL A 146 -27.49 14.60 70.13
N THR A 147 -26.18 14.76 69.95
CA THR A 147 -25.58 16.07 69.66
C THR A 147 -25.43 16.18 68.14
N THR A 148 -26.15 17.12 67.52
CA THR A 148 -26.21 17.25 66.06
C THR A 148 -24.84 17.56 65.47
N ALA A 149 -24.44 16.79 64.46
CA ALA A 149 -23.24 17.03 63.66
C ALA A 149 -23.37 18.29 62.80
N THR A 150 -22.24 18.94 62.52
CA THR A 150 -22.18 20.08 61.58
C THR A 150 -21.20 19.76 60.45
N ALA A 151 -21.54 20.21 59.24
CA ALA A 151 -20.73 20.02 58.06
C ALA A 151 -20.82 21.26 57.15
N THR A 152 -19.87 21.39 56.23
CA THR A 152 -19.87 22.41 55.17
C THR A 152 -19.88 21.74 53.81
N VAL A 153 -20.50 22.40 52.83
CA VAL A 153 -20.59 21.93 51.45
C VAL A 153 -19.59 22.67 50.60
N ALA A 154 -18.79 21.94 49.83
CA ALA A 154 -17.98 22.50 48.76
C ALA A 154 -18.75 22.35 47.45
N VAL A 155 -18.94 23.47 46.75
CA VAL A 155 -19.60 23.54 45.45
C VAL A 155 -18.56 23.85 44.39
N GLY A 156 -18.59 23.12 43.28
CA GLY A 156 -17.72 23.35 42.14
C GLY A 156 -17.99 24.71 41.50
N ALA A 157 -16.92 25.32 41.00
CA ALA A 157 -16.95 26.65 40.38
C ALA A 157 -16.24 26.65 39.01
N GLU A 158 -15.87 25.48 38.50
CA GLU A 158 -15.23 25.37 37.19
C GLU A 158 -16.30 25.26 36.10
N GLU A 159 -16.33 26.27 35.24
CA GLU A 159 -17.13 26.30 34.02
C GLU A 159 -16.68 25.25 33.00
N ALA A 160 -17.62 24.74 32.21
CA ALA A 160 -17.31 23.80 31.14
C ALA A 160 -16.48 24.49 30.05
N LYS A 161 -15.34 23.90 29.70
CA LYS A 161 -14.46 24.45 28.65
C LYS A 161 -14.64 23.65 27.38
N ALA A 162 -15.16 24.32 26.34
CA ALA A 162 -15.27 23.76 25.00
C ALA A 162 -13.90 23.32 24.46
N ALA A 163 -13.89 22.25 23.66
CA ALA A 163 -12.68 21.83 22.95
C ALA A 163 -12.18 22.96 22.03
N GLN A 164 -10.89 23.22 22.05
CA GLN A 164 -10.28 24.27 21.24
C GLN A 164 -9.58 23.65 20.04
N PHE A 165 -9.89 24.18 18.85
CA PHE A 165 -9.28 23.79 17.60
C PHE A 165 -8.47 24.96 17.05
N GLN A 166 -7.27 24.65 16.59
CA GLN A 166 -6.40 25.61 15.92
C GLN A 166 -6.09 25.12 14.51
N GLU A 167 -6.12 26.02 13.53
CA GLU A 167 -5.71 25.71 12.17
C GLU A 167 -4.19 25.54 12.11
N MET A 168 -3.75 24.36 11.71
CA MET A 168 -2.35 24.02 11.51
C MET A 168 -2.02 24.03 10.02
N ARG A 169 -0.81 24.48 9.67
CA ARG A 169 -0.27 24.43 8.30
C ARG A 169 0.83 23.40 8.23
N ILE A 170 0.76 22.51 7.25
CA ILE A 170 1.82 21.57 6.89
C ILE A 170 2.33 21.92 5.50
N GLU A 171 3.65 21.93 5.34
CA GLU A 171 4.31 22.10 4.05
C GLU A 171 5.09 20.84 3.71
N VAL A 172 4.81 20.28 2.54
CA VAL A 172 5.45 19.04 2.08
C VAL A 172 5.93 19.23 0.64
N PRO A 173 7.15 18.80 0.28
CA PRO A 173 7.58 18.84 -1.11
C PRO A 173 6.69 17.96 -1.98
N ILE A 174 6.27 18.46 -3.13
CA ILE A 174 5.33 17.76 -4.03
C ILE A 174 5.88 16.40 -4.50
N LEU A 175 7.20 16.27 -4.65
CA LEU A 175 7.89 15.03 -5.01
C LEU A 175 7.62 13.88 -4.03
N THR A 176 7.28 14.18 -2.78
CA THR A 176 6.99 13.16 -1.77
C THR A 176 5.57 12.59 -1.87
N MET A 177 4.69 13.27 -2.61
CA MET A 177 3.29 12.89 -2.82
C MET A 177 3.02 12.37 -4.23
N LEU A 178 3.99 12.47 -5.14
CA LEU A 178 3.83 12.01 -6.51
C LEU A 178 4.52 10.67 -6.68
N PRO A 179 3.85 9.67 -7.27
CA PRO A 179 4.54 8.46 -7.73
C PRO A 179 5.49 8.87 -8.86
N ILE A 180 6.79 8.76 -8.61
CA ILE A 180 7.81 9.04 -9.62
C ILE A 180 7.92 7.78 -10.48
N PRO A 181 7.55 7.82 -11.77
CA PRO A 181 7.68 6.66 -12.61
C PRO A 181 9.16 6.31 -12.78
N PHE A 182 9.54 5.11 -12.33
CA PHE A 182 10.86 4.54 -12.59
C PHE A 182 10.70 3.14 -13.17
N ILE A 183 10.93 3.03 -14.47
CA ILE A 183 10.96 1.73 -15.14
C ILE A 183 12.38 1.20 -15.05
N ARG A 184 12.57 0.16 -14.23
CA ARG A 184 13.83 -0.58 -14.16
C ARG A 184 13.66 -1.93 -14.83
N ILE A 185 14.64 -2.29 -15.66
CA ILE A 185 14.79 -3.65 -16.16
C ILE A 185 15.37 -4.47 -15.01
N ASP A 186 14.56 -5.40 -14.48
CA ASP A 186 14.95 -6.25 -13.34
C ASP A 186 15.67 -7.50 -13.82
N GLU A 187 15.18 -8.10 -14.92
CA GLU A 187 15.76 -9.29 -15.54
C GLU A 187 15.64 -9.20 -17.06
N THR A 188 16.71 -9.60 -17.75
CA THR A 188 16.71 -9.84 -19.20
C THR A 188 17.20 -11.25 -19.47
N THR A 189 16.36 -12.06 -20.09
CA THR A 189 16.69 -13.43 -20.48
C THR A 189 16.82 -13.50 -21.99
N VAL A 190 17.94 -14.03 -22.47
CA VAL A 190 18.21 -14.23 -23.90
C VAL A 190 18.26 -15.73 -24.16
N ASP A 191 17.21 -16.25 -24.81
CA ASP A 191 17.12 -17.66 -25.18
C ASP A 191 17.58 -17.84 -26.62
N PHE A 192 18.69 -18.54 -26.80
CA PHE A 192 19.22 -18.89 -28.11
C PHE A 192 19.04 -20.39 -28.39
N ASN A 193 18.26 -20.72 -29.41
CA ASN A 193 18.02 -22.10 -29.85
C ASN A 193 18.58 -22.30 -31.25
N ALA A 194 19.51 -23.25 -31.41
CA ALA A 194 20.07 -23.65 -32.70
C ALA A 194 19.74 -25.11 -32.99
N LYS A 195 19.01 -25.37 -34.09
CA LYS A 195 18.74 -26.73 -34.57
C LYS A 195 19.39 -26.94 -35.93
N ILE A 196 20.30 -27.91 -35.99
CA ILE A 196 20.96 -28.33 -37.23
C ILE A 196 20.46 -29.72 -37.58
N ASN A 197 19.64 -29.82 -38.63
CA ASN A 197 19.22 -31.12 -39.17
C ASN A 197 20.08 -31.45 -40.38
N SER A 198 20.83 -32.54 -40.30
CA SER A 198 21.57 -33.11 -41.43
C SER A 198 20.99 -34.48 -41.73
N VAL A 199 20.33 -34.64 -42.89
CA VAL A 199 19.79 -35.94 -43.33
C VAL A 199 20.38 -36.25 -44.71
N GLU A 200 21.15 -37.33 -44.79
CA GLU A 200 21.75 -37.84 -46.03
C GLU A 200 20.74 -38.75 -46.75
N SER A 201 19.87 -38.18 -47.59
CA SER A 201 18.88 -38.97 -48.36
C SER A 201 19.43 -39.36 -49.73
N ARG A 202 19.79 -40.65 -49.90
CA ARG A 202 20.21 -41.24 -51.17
C ARG A 202 19.00 -41.82 -51.92
N ASN A 203 18.32 -41.00 -52.72
CA ASN A 203 17.24 -41.49 -53.61
C ASN A 203 17.82 -41.89 -54.98
N VAL A 204 17.79 -43.19 -55.27
CA VAL A 204 18.14 -43.77 -56.58
C VAL A 204 16.86 -44.32 -57.19
N GLU A 205 16.25 -43.58 -58.11
CA GLU A 205 15.13 -44.09 -58.90
C GLU A 205 15.63 -44.53 -60.28
N THR A 206 15.49 -45.83 -60.57
CA THR A 206 15.77 -46.44 -61.87
C THR A 206 14.45 -46.59 -62.62
N GLU A 207 14.21 -45.75 -63.61
CA GLU A 207 13.06 -45.91 -64.52
C GLU A 207 13.54 -46.37 -65.91
N PHE A 208 13.03 -47.50 -66.36
CA PHE A 208 13.38 -48.14 -67.63
C PHE A 208 12.25 -47.91 -68.64
N GLY A 209 12.38 -46.87 -69.47
CA GLY A 209 11.44 -46.58 -70.54
C GLY A 209 11.88 -47.20 -71.87
N ILE A 210 11.54 -48.46 -72.16
CA ILE A 210 11.52 -48.94 -73.56
C ILE A 210 10.16 -48.56 -74.15
N LYS A 211 10.16 -47.57 -75.04
CA LYS A 211 9.14 -47.47 -76.10
C LYS A 211 9.88 -47.45 -77.43
N GLY A 212 10.05 -48.64 -77.97
CA GLY A 212 10.49 -48.82 -79.34
C GLY A 212 9.39 -48.34 -80.28
N ASP A 213 9.79 -47.56 -81.27
CA ASP A 213 9.17 -47.62 -82.58
C ASP A 213 10.25 -47.38 -83.63
N LEU A 214 10.80 -48.51 -84.10
CA LEU A 214 11.74 -48.60 -85.21
C LEU A 214 10.90 -48.64 -86.49
N THR A 215 10.54 -47.49 -87.03
CA THR A 215 9.97 -47.40 -88.39
C THR A 215 11.02 -46.89 -89.36
N VAL A 216 11.81 -47.85 -89.86
CA VAL A 216 12.71 -47.72 -91.01
C VAL A 216 11.88 -47.38 -92.25
N LYS A 217 12.00 -46.15 -92.76
CA LYS A 217 11.58 -45.78 -94.12
C LYS A 217 12.69 -45.01 -94.84
N GLN A 218 13.68 -45.75 -95.33
CA GLN A 218 14.32 -45.37 -96.58
C GLN A 218 14.55 -46.62 -97.41
N ARG A 219 13.65 -46.83 -98.37
CA ARG A 219 13.80 -47.80 -99.45
C ARG A 219 14.00 -47.01 -100.73
N TRP A 220 15.26 -46.81 -101.13
CA TRP A 220 15.65 -46.86 -102.54
C TRP A 220 17.17 -46.91 -102.73
N PRO A 221 17.72 -47.67 -103.70
CA PRO A 221 17.21 -48.89 -104.34
C PRO A 221 18.25 -50.03 -104.23
N GLY A 222 18.03 -51.03 -103.36
CA GLY A 222 18.71 -52.33 -103.44
C GLY A 222 19.74 -52.72 -102.36
N GLY A 223 20.21 -51.79 -101.52
CA GLY A 223 20.79 -52.13 -100.20
C GLY A 223 22.33 -52.13 -100.06
N SER A 224 22.81 -51.50 -98.97
CA SER A 224 23.60 -52.12 -97.90
C SER A 224 23.70 -51.10 -96.75
N ALA A 225 23.20 -51.47 -95.57
CA ALA A 225 23.04 -50.59 -94.41
C ALA A 225 24.29 -50.65 -93.52
N LYS A 226 24.89 -49.50 -93.21
CA LYS A 226 25.94 -49.37 -92.21
C LYS A 226 25.30 -49.09 -90.86
N LEU A 227 25.24 -50.11 -90.02
CA LEU A 227 24.79 -50.09 -88.64
C LEU A 227 25.73 -49.23 -87.78
N SER A 228 25.24 -48.09 -87.27
CA SER A 228 25.90 -47.32 -86.22
C SER A 228 25.04 -47.37 -84.95
N VAL A 229 25.38 -48.29 -84.04
CA VAL A 229 24.83 -48.35 -82.68
C VAL A 229 25.54 -47.31 -81.83
N SER A 230 24.87 -46.19 -81.53
CA SER A 230 25.30 -45.24 -80.50
C SER A 230 24.58 -45.56 -79.19
N ALA A 231 25.14 -46.49 -78.40
CA ALA A 231 24.74 -46.67 -77.01
C ALA A 231 25.25 -45.46 -76.20
N SER A 232 24.39 -44.47 -75.97
CA SER A 232 24.73 -43.30 -75.14
C SER A 232 24.27 -43.52 -73.70
N TYR A 233 25.24 -43.79 -72.82
CA TYR A 233 25.03 -43.88 -71.38
C TYR A 233 24.98 -42.45 -70.81
N LYS A 234 23.79 -41.89 -70.60
CA LYS A 234 23.64 -40.53 -70.05
C LYS A 234 23.28 -40.58 -68.56
N ARG A 235 24.31 -40.69 -67.72
CA ARG A 235 24.19 -40.58 -66.26
C ARG A 235 23.96 -39.13 -65.87
N LYS A 236 22.69 -38.71 -65.68
CA LYS A 236 22.38 -37.44 -65.00
C LYS A 236 22.49 -37.65 -63.48
N SER A 237 23.67 -37.37 -62.94
CA SER A 237 23.90 -37.29 -61.50
C SER A 237 23.47 -35.90 -61.02
N GLN A 238 22.33 -35.76 -60.36
CA GLN A 238 22.03 -34.55 -59.57
C GLN A 238 22.48 -34.78 -58.13
N GLN A 239 23.56 -34.10 -57.76
CA GLN A 239 24.13 -34.10 -56.42
C GLN A 239 23.56 -32.87 -55.70
N GLY A 240 22.54 -33.08 -54.86
CA GLY A 240 21.89 -32.01 -54.09
C GLY A 240 22.17 -32.18 -52.61
N PHE A 241 22.77 -31.17 -51.99
CA PHE A 241 22.93 -31.07 -50.53
C PHE A 241 21.72 -30.32 -49.99
N ASN A 242 20.85 -30.95 -49.19
CA ASN A 242 19.79 -30.23 -48.48
C ASN A 242 20.23 -30.01 -47.02
N ILE A 243 20.55 -28.76 -46.70
CA ILE A 243 20.99 -28.35 -45.36
C ILE A 243 19.92 -27.40 -44.82
N GLU A 244 19.06 -27.90 -43.93
CA GLU A 244 18.05 -27.09 -43.26
C GLU A 244 18.62 -26.58 -41.93
N LYS A 245 18.90 -25.27 -41.88
CA LYS A 245 19.41 -24.56 -40.70
C LYS A 245 18.27 -23.71 -40.14
N THR A 246 17.91 -23.92 -38.87
CA THR A 246 16.92 -23.08 -38.19
C THR A 246 17.54 -22.49 -36.93
N TYR A 247 17.62 -21.16 -36.89
CA TYR A 247 18.07 -20.38 -35.74
C TYR A 247 16.87 -19.59 -35.19
N SER A 248 16.63 -19.64 -33.88
CA SER A 248 15.63 -18.80 -33.22
C SER A 248 16.19 -18.16 -31.95
N MET A 249 15.82 -16.89 -31.74
CA MET A 249 16.22 -16.10 -30.57
C MET A 249 14.98 -15.46 -29.97
N ALA A 250 14.79 -15.62 -28.66
CA ALA A 250 13.75 -14.93 -27.89
C ALA A 250 14.41 -14.07 -26.80
N VAL A 251 13.92 -12.83 -26.65
CA VAL A 251 14.38 -11.90 -25.61
C VAL A 251 13.19 -11.60 -24.71
N HIS A 252 13.33 -11.94 -23.43
CA HIS A 252 12.34 -11.67 -22.40
C HIS A 252 12.86 -10.56 -21.49
N VAL A 253 12.03 -9.53 -21.26
CA VAL A 253 12.36 -8.40 -20.37
C VAL A 253 11.28 -8.28 -19.31
N ARG A 254 11.68 -8.35 -18.03
CA ARG A 254 10.78 -8.12 -16.89
C ARG A 254 10.99 -6.71 -16.34
N ALA A 255 9.95 -5.89 -16.43
CA ALA A 255 9.90 -4.56 -15.81
C ALA A 255 8.91 -4.60 -14.64
N VAL A 256 9.24 -3.89 -13.55
CA VAL A 256 8.43 -3.81 -12.33
C VAL A 256 7.99 -2.36 -12.11
N GLN A 257 6.91 -2.15 -11.37
CA GLN A 257 6.34 -0.84 -11.05
C GLN A 257 6.21 -0.63 -9.53
N ASP A 258 6.11 0.64 -9.12
CA ASP A 258 6.20 1.10 -7.73
C ASP A 258 4.88 1.08 -6.93
N GLU A 259 5.07 1.11 -5.61
CA GLU A 259 4.06 1.18 -4.54
C GLU A 259 3.68 2.64 -4.15
N MET A 260 2.83 2.82 -3.12
CA MET A 260 2.36 4.14 -2.69
C MET A 260 3.52 5.04 -2.20
N PRO A 261 3.55 6.34 -2.56
CA PRO A 261 4.61 7.24 -2.11
C PRO A 261 4.62 7.44 -0.59
N ALA A 262 5.78 7.27 0.04
CA ALA A 262 5.92 7.38 1.50
C ALA A 262 5.51 8.75 2.09
N GLY A 263 5.61 9.84 1.32
CA GLY A 263 5.15 11.16 1.78
C GLY A 263 3.64 11.28 1.78
N MET A 264 2.97 10.66 0.80
CA MET A 264 1.51 10.54 0.79
C MET A 264 1.03 9.72 1.99
N GLU A 265 1.66 8.59 2.30
CA GLU A 265 1.33 7.79 3.48
C GLU A 265 1.44 8.59 4.78
N LYS A 266 2.55 9.33 4.96
CA LYS A 266 2.73 10.18 6.15
C LYS A 266 1.70 11.30 6.23
N LEU A 267 1.38 11.95 5.10
CA LEU A 267 0.37 13.00 5.05
C LEU A 267 -1.00 12.42 5.42
N LEU A 268 -1.38 11.29 4.84
CA LEU A 268 -2.63 10.60 5.17
C LEU A 268 -2.68 10.22 6.64
N GLY A 269 -1.58 9.72 7.21
CA GLY A 269 -1.51 9.41 8.66
C GLY A 269 -1.63 10.66 9.54
N ILE A 270 -1.07 11.81 9.15
CA ILE A 270 -1.25 13.06 9.90
C ILE A 270 -2.70 13.55 9.81
N LEU A 271 -3.29 13.46 8.62
CA LEU A 271 -4.69 13.84 8.40
C LEU A 271 -5.64 12.92 9.16
N GLU A 272 -5.37 11.62 9.20
CA GLU A 272 -6.13 10.64 9.98
C GLU A 272 -6.06 10.95 11.49
N ASN A 273 -4.87 11.23 12.02
CA ASN A 273 -4.72 11.65 13.42
C ASN A 273 -5.42 12.99 13.75
N ALA A 274 -5.70 13.81 12.73
CA ALA A 274 -6.46 15.04 12.90
C ALA A 274 -7.99 14.82 12.87
N ILE A 275 -8.46 13.64 12.47
CA ILE A 275 -9.89 13.30 12.52
C ILE A 275 -10.27 13.10 14.00
N VAL A 276 -11.07 14.03 14.52
CA VAL A 276 -11.62 13.95 15.87
C VAL A 276 -13.10 13.57 15.78
N SER A 277 -13.52 12.56 16.53
CA SER A 277 -14.94 12.28 16.77
C SER A 277 -15.49 13.28 17.80
N THR A 278 -16.42 14.14 17.37
CA THR A 278 -17.12 15.05 18.29
C THR A 278 -18.28 14.33 18.96
N PRO A 279 -18.42 14.36 20.30
CA PRO A 279 -19.61 13.84 20.96
C PRO A 279 -20.83 14.67 20.57
N THR A 280 -21.87 14.03 20.05
CA THR A 280 -23.18 14.66 19.85
C THR A 280 -23.75 14.96 21.24
N ALA A 281 -24.13 16.22 21.49
CA ALA A 281 -24.72 16.64 22.75
C ALA A 281 -25.84 15.67 23.18
N ILE A 282 -25.81 15.26 24.45
CA ILE A 282 -26.87 14.46 25.04
C ILE A 282 -28.17 15.27 24.91
N PRO A 283 -29.22 14.74 24.26
CA PRO A 283 -30.48 15.45 24.19
C PRO A 283 -30.96 15.72 25.62
N ALA A 284 -31.28 16.99 25.90
CA ALA A 284 -31.91 17.35 27.16
C ALA A 284 -33.19 16.51 27.30
N ALA A 285 -33.23 15.67 28.33
CA ALA A 285 -34.39 14.87 28.70
C ALA A 285 -35.44 15.75 29.41
#